data_AF-A0A5K1BS62-F1
#
_entry.id   AF-A0A5K1BS62-F1
#
_cell.length_a   1.000
_cell.length_b   1.000
_cell.length_c   1.000
_cell.angle_alpha   90.00
_cell.angle_beta   90.00
_cell.angle_gamma   90.00
#
_symmetry.space_group_name_H-M   'P 1'
#
loop_
_entity.id
_entity.type
_entity.pdbx_description
1 polymer ?
#
loop_
_entity_poly.entity_id
_entity_poly.type
_entity_poly.pdbx_seq_one_letter_code
_entity_poly.pdbx_strand_id
1 'polypeptide(L)' 'SPGRITMTAAAVQVSRFEGVTMAPPDPILGVSEAFKADTSDAKLNLGVGAYRTEELQPYVLDVVKK' A
#
# COMPACT_ATOMS: atom_id res chain seq x y z
N SER A 1 -2.58 30.92 48.98
CA SER A 1 -3.08 29.54 48.78
C SER A 1 -3.23 29.30 47.29
N PRO A 2 -2.36 28.55 46.61
CA PRO A 2 -2.60 28.21 45.21
C PRO A 2 -3.49 26.97 45.16
N GLY A 3 -4.65 27.12 44.51
CA GLY A 3 -5.64 26.07 44.33
C GLY A 3 -5.10 24.91 43.49
N ARG A 4 -5.41 23.69 43.92
CA ARG A 4 -5.10 22.46 43.18
C ARG A 4 -6.01 22.38 41.96
N ILE A 5 -5.42 22.50 40.77
CA ILE A 5 -6.11 22.18 39.51
C ILE A 5 -6.06 20.66 39.36
N THR A 6 -7.20 20.01 39.55
CA THR A 6 -7.35 18.57 39.28
C THR A 6 -7.46 18.37 37.78
N MET A 7 -6.42 17.84 37.14
CA MET A 7 -6.49 17.38 35.76
C MET A 7 -7.25 16.05 35.70
N THR A 8 -8.50 16.09 35.26
CA THR A 8 -9.20 14.88 34.80
C THR A 8 -8.52 14.39 33.53
N ALA A 9 -7.94 13.18 33.59
CA ALA A 9 -7.36 12.51 32.43
C ALA A 9 -8.45 12.31 31.37
N ALA A 10 -8.22 12.78 30.15
CA ALA A 10 -9.05 12.43 29.01
C ALA A 10 -8.98 10.92 28.79
N ALA A 11 -10.13 10.25 28.69
CA ALA A 11 -10.16 8.83 28.35
C ALA A 11 -9.53 8.64 26.97
N VAL A 12 -8.43 7.89 26.91
CA VAL A 12 -7.83 7.48 25.64
C VAL A 12 -8.85 6.56 24.97
N GLN A 13 -9.50 7.05 23.92
CA GLN A 13 -10.34 6.22 23.06
C GLN A 13 -9.42 5.26 22.31
N VAL A 14 -9.41 4.02 22.77
CA VAL A 14 -8.68 2.93 22.13
C VAL A 14 -9.32 2.64 20.78
N SER A 15 -8.50 2.54 19.74
CA SER A 15 -8.96 2.19 18.40
C SER A 15 -9.63 0.82 18.39
N ARG A 16 -10.76 0.70 17.71
CA ARG A 16 -11.43 -0.60 17.49
C ARG A 16 -10.55 -1.63 16.77
N PHE A 17 -9.47 -1.18 16.14
CA PHE A 17 -8.52 -2.01 15.41
C PHE A 17 -7.20 -2.26 16.16
N GLU A 18 -7.05 -1.81 17.42
CA GLU A 18 -5.78 -1.91 18.17
C GLU A 18 -5.24 -3.36 18.27
N GLY A 19 -6.13 -4.36 18.30
CA GLY A 19 -5.76 -5.78 18.34
C GLY A 19 -5.73 -6.49 16.98
N VAL A 20 -5.96 -5.78 15.86
CA VAL A 20 -5.98 -6.41 14.54
C VAL A 20 -4.56 -6.54 14.01
N THR A 21 -4.07 -7.78 13.96
CA THR A 21 -2.76 -8.08 13.36
C THR A 21 -2.84 -8.05 11.83
N MET A 22 -1.74 -7.64 11.20
CA MET A 22 -1.63 -7.66 9.75
C MET A 22 -1.62 -9.11 9.25
N ALA A 23 -2.46 -9.42 8.27
CA ALA A 23 -2.44 -10.72 7.61
C ALA A 23 -1.11 -10.92 6.85
N PRO A 24 -0.65 -12.17 6.67
CA PRO A 24 0.52 -12.46 5.84
C PRO A 24 0.33 -11.88 4.41
N PRO A 25 1.40 -11.38 3.77
CA PRO A 25 1.34 -10.98 2.37
C PRO A 25 0.87 -12.13 1.47
N ASP A 26 0.06 -11.80 0.45
CA ASP A 26 -0.40 -12.78 -0.53
C ASP A 26 0.79 -13.23 -1.41
N PRO A 27 1.11 -14.53 -1.49
CA PRO A 27 2.23 -15.05 -2.29
C PRO A 27 2.18 -14.65 -3.78
N ILE A 28 0.99 -14.43 -4.34
CA ILE A 28 0.78 -14.01 -5.74
C ILE A 28 1.15 -12.53 -5.94
N LEU A 29 1.03 -11.69 -4.91
CA LEU A 29 1.41 -10.28 -4.96
C LEU A 29 2.92 -10.03 -4.83
N GLY A 30 3.68 -11.03 -4.37
CA GLY A 30 5.11 -10.89 -4.07
C GLY A 30 5.96 -10.41 -5.25
N VAL A 31 5.65 -10.80 -6.49
CA VAL A 31 6.40 -10.34 -7.68
C VAL A 31 6.16 -8.86 -7.97
N SER A 32 4.93 -8.39 -7.78
CA SER A 32 4.60 -6.97 -7.98
C SER A 32 5.16 -6.09 -6.87
N GLU A 33 5.18 -6.58 -5.63
CA GLU A 33 5.80 -5.89 -4.50
C GLU A 33 7.32 -5.82 -4.64
N ALA A 34 7.98 -6.92 -4.99
CA ALA A 34 9.41 -6.94 -5.27
C ALA A 34 9.78 -5.99 -6.43
N PHE A 35 8.99 -5.97 -7.51
CA PHE A 35 9.17 -5.02 -8.61
C PHE A 35 9.00 -3.56 -8.18
N LYS A 36 8.06 -3.25 -7.28
CA LYS A 36 7.89 -1.89 -6.75
C LYS A 36 9.06 -1.47 -5.86
N ALA A 37 9.61 -2.38 -5.06
CA ALA A 37 10.71 -2.12 -4.14
C ALA A 37 12.08 -2.00 -4.82
N ASP A 38 12.24 -2.57 -6.02
CA ASP A 38 13.49 -2.51 -6.79
C ASP A 38 13.79 -1.09 -7.31
N THR A 39 15.01 -0.61 -7.12
CA THR A 39 15.49 0.73 -7.55
C THR A 39 16.27 0.70 -8.85
N SER A 40 16.52 -0.48 -9.43
CA SER A 40 17.23 -0.61 -10.70
C SER A 40 16.44 0.03 -11.84
N ASP A 41 17.12 0.85 -12.65
CA ASP A 41 16.55 1.42 -13.88
C ASP A 41 16.27 0.38 -14.97
N ALA A 42 16.82 -0.84 -14.83
CA ALA A 42 16.65 -1.94 -15.76
C ALA A 42 15.62 -3.00 -15.30
N LYS A 43 14.85 -2.73 -14.23
CA LYS A 43 13.88 -3.69 -13.69
C LYS A 43 12.73 -3.97 -14.65
N LEU A 44 12.28 -5.23 -14.70
CA LEU A 44 11.17 -5.69 -15.55
C LEU A 44 10.15 -6.50 -14.75
N ASN A 45 8.86 -6.14 -14.84
CA ASN A 45 7.79 -6.90 -14.21
C ASN A 45 7.28 -7.99 -15.16
N LEU A 46 7.69 -9.24 -14.88
CA LEU A 46 7.25 -10.46 -15.58
C LEU A 46 6.19 -11.25 -14.80
N GLY A 47 5.65 -10.71 -13.71
CA GLY A 47 4.64 -11.39 -12.88
C GLY A 47 3.22 -11.23 -13.43
N VAL A 48 2.83 -10.00 -13.78
CA VAL A 48 1.51 -9.71 -14.33
C VAL A 48 1.56 -9.70 -15.85
N GLY A 49 0.75 -10.53 -16.49
CA GLY A 49 0.54 -10.54 -17.95
C GLY A 49 -0.25 -9.32 -18.42
N ALA A 50 0.41 -8.15 -18.44
CA ALA A 50 -0.17 -6.90 -18.94
C ALA A 50 0.47 -6.52 -20.28
N TYR A 51 -0.37 -6.18 -21.26
CA TYR A 51 0.10 -5.64 -22.53
C TYR A 51 0.74 -4.27 -22.33
N ARG A 52 1.92 -4.10 -22.93
CA ARG A 52 2.69 -2.86 -22.89
C ARG A 52 3.10 -2.41 -24.29
N THR A 53 3.34 -1.12 -24.47
CA THR A 53 3.94 -0.56 -25.68
C THR A 53 5.44 -0.92 -25.77
N GLU A 54 6.07 -0.57 -26.89
CA GLU A 54 7.51 -0.67 -27.10
C GLU A 54 8.31 0.10 -26.05
N GLU A 55 7.76 1.17 -25.48
CA GLU A 55 8.32 1.97 -24.37
C GLU A 55 7.92 1.45 -22.98
N LEU A 56 7.42 0.22 -22.89
CA LEU A 56 7.05 -0.48 -21.65
C LEU A 56 5.91 0.20 -20.85
N GLN A 57 5.07 1.02 -21.49
CA GLN A 57 3.91 1.67 -20.85
C GLN A 57 2.64 0.82 -20.97
N PRO A 58 1.65 0.93 -20.06
CA PRO A 58 0.37 0.25 -20.20
C PRO A 58 -0.33 0.57 -21.53
N TYR A 59 -0.75 -0.46 -22.27
CA TYR A 59 -1.44 -0.28 -23.55
C TYR A 59 -2.97 -0.33 -23.40
N VAL A 60 -3.65 0.72 -23.88
CA VAL A 60 -5.12 0.80 -23.92
C VAL A 60 -5.61 0.58 -25.35
N LEU A 61 -6.37 -0.49 -25.56
CA LEU A 61 -6.94 -0.84 -26.86
C LEU A 61 -7.93 0.22 -27.34
N ASP A 62 -7.93 0.54 -28.64
CA ASP A 62 -8.83 1.57 -29.21
C ASP A 62 -10.31 1.23 -29.01
N VAL A 63 -10.67 -0.05 -29.06
CA VAL A 63 -12.06 -0.53 -28.88
C VAL A 63 -12.64 -0.31 -27.48
N VAL A 64 -11.81 0.03 -26.48
CA VAL A 64 -12.26 0.32 -25.10
C VAL A 64 -12.08 1.79 -24.70
N LYS A 65 -11.59 2.64 -25.61
CA LYS A 65 -11.50 4.08 -25.36
C LYS A 65 -12.92 4.68 -25.35
N LYS A 66 -13.19 5.53 -24.35
CA LYS A 66 -14.46 6.27 -24.22
C LYS A 66 -14.60 7.34 -25.29
#